data_AF-A0A532EA76-F1
#
_entry.id   AF-A0A532EA76-F1
#
_cell.length_a   1.000
_cell.length_b   1.000
_cell.length_c   1.000
_cell.angle_alpha   90.00
_cell.angle_beta   90.00
_cell.angle_gamma   90.00
#
_symmetry.space_group_name_H-M   'P 1'
#
loop_
_entity.id
_entity.type
_entity.pdbx_description
1 polymer ?
#
loop_
_entity_poly.entity_id
_entity_poly.type
_entity_poly.pdbx_seq_one_letter_code
_entity_poly.pdbx_strand_id
1 'polypeptide(L)'
;MSAIANAATIDPPCDAYPPAKQARCIVIWKELNKEDGAAISQFGLDQLKRREEGKINAQQHLSENMAFIKQSTEKRLARLKERMAKE
;
A
#
# COMPACT_ATOMS: atom_id res chain seq x y z
N MET A 1 -9.48 22.53 6.73
CA MET A 1 -8.42 21.63 7.25
C MET A 1 -8.70 20.24 6.70
N SER A 2 -8.15 19.92 5.53
CA SER A 2 -8.29 18.58 4.96
C SER A 2 -7.23 17.68 5.56
N ALA A 3 -7.67 16.73 6.39
CA ALA A 3 -6.89 15.56 6.75
C ALA A 3 -6.71 14.72 5.47
N ILE A 4 -5.68 15.04 4.69
CA ILE A 4 -5.20 14.14 3.66
C ILE A 4 -4.63 12.97 4.45
N ALA A 5 -5.33 11.84 4.39
CA ALA A 5 -4.98 10.61 5.05
C ALA A 5 -3.47 10.37 4.93
N ASN A 6 -2.78 10.28 6.07
CA ASN A 6 -1.53 9.55 6.14
C ASN A 6 -1.85 8.17 5.58
N ALA A 7 -1.50 7.93 4.31
CA ALA A 7 -1.49 6.59 3.76
C ALA A 7 -0.68 5.77 4.75
N ALA A 8 -1.37 4.94 5.52
CA ALA A 8 -0.83 4.29 6.69
C ALA A 8 0.52 3.71 6.30
N THR A 9 1.58 4.31 6.84
CA THR A 9 2.89 3.72 6.85
C THR A 9 2.73 2.51 7.76
N ILE A 10 2.23 1.40 7.19
CA ILE A 10 2.42 0.10 7.80
C ILE A 10 3.93 0.02 7.94
N ASP A 11 4.38 0.09 9.19
CA ASP A 11 5.78 -0.08 9.50
C ASP A 11 6.20 -1.38 8.83
N PRO A 12 7.32 -1.36 8.08
CA PRO A 12 7.74 -2.58 7.44
C PRO A 12 7.92 -3.65 8.52
N PRO A 13 7.48 -4.90 8.27
CA PRO A 13 7.67 -6.00 9.21
C PRO A 13 9.13 -6.48 9.16
N CYS A 14 10.07 -5.55 9.38
CA CYS A 14 11.49 -5.80 9.33
C CYS A 14 12.02 -6.47 10.59
N ASP A 15 11.29 -6.36 11.69
CA ASP A 15 11.50 -7.11 12.94
C ASP A 15 11.43 -8.63 12.72
N ALA A 16 10.73 -9.09 11.68
CA ALA A 16 10.72 -10.49 11.25
C ALA A 16 12.05 -10.99 10.68
N TYR A 17 13.03 -10.12 10.41
CA TYR A 17 14.35 -10.49 9.89
C TYR A 17 15.46 -10.28 10.93
N PRO A 18 16.58 -11.05 10.85
CA PRO A 18 17.72 -10.88 11.74
C PRO A 18 18.23 -9.42 11.77
N PRO A 19 18.76 -8.92 12.91
CA PRO A 19 19.19 -7.53 13.06
C PRO A 19 20.09 -7.02 11.92
N ALA A 20 21.03 -7.85 11.45
CA ALA A 20 21.93 -7.51 10.35
C ALA A 20 21.22 -7.22 9.01
N LYS A 21 19.98 -7.70 8.81
CA LYS A 21 19.19 -7.56 7.59
C LYS A 21 18.10 -6.49 7.69
N GLN A 22 17.84 -5.93 8.87
CA GLN A 22 16.72 -5.00 9.07
C GLN A 22 16.88 -3.70 8.29
N ALA A 23 18.10 -3.14 8.25
CA ALA A 23 18.39 -1.93 7.47
C ALA A 23 18.09 -2.15 5.98
N ARG A 24 18.41 -3.33 5.45
CA ARG A 24 18.16 -3.70 4.06
C ARG A 24 16.66 -3.88 3.78
N CYS A 25 15.94 -4.53 4.69
CA CYS A 25 14.49 -4.64 4.63
C CYS A 25 13.80 -3.27 4.57
N ILE A 26 14.24 -2.29 5.37
CA ILE A 26 13.67 -0.93 5.36
C ILE A 26 13.87 -0.26 3.99
N VAL A 27 15.06 -0.41 3.39
CA VAL A 27 15.34 0.14 2.06
C VAL A 27 14.44 -0.50 1.00
N ILE A 28 14.36 -1.83 0.98
CA ILE A 28 13.52 -2.57 0.04
C ILE A 28 12.04 -2.20 0.22
N TRP A 29 11.57 -2.03 1.46
CA TRP A 29 10.20 -1.59 1.71
C TRP A 29 9.92 -0.20 1.14
N LYS A 30 10.83 0.76 1.31
CA LYS A 30 10.68 2.11 0.75
C LYS A 30 10.62 2.07 -0.78
N GLU A 31 11.46 1.25 -1.42
CA GLU A 31 11.44 1.04 -2.87
C GLU A 31 10.10 0.44 -3.33
N LEU A 32 9.64 -0.62 -2.67
CA LEU A 32 8.38 -1.28 -2.99
C LEU A 32 7.15 -0.36 -2.84
N ASN A 33 7.15 0.52 -1.83
CA ASN A 33 6.11 1.54 -1.67
C ASN A 33 6.17 2.60 -2.77
N LYS A 34 7.38 3.02 -3.19
CA LYS A 34 7.56 3.94 -4.30
C LYS A 34 7.07 3.35 -5.62
N GLU A 35 7.38 2.08 -5.88
CA GLU A 35 6.90 1.33 -7.06
C GLU A 35 5.37 1.25 -7.11
N ASP A 36 4.71 1.08 -5.96
CA ASP A 36 3.24 0.98 -5.90
C ASP A 36 2.54 2.34 -5.95
N GLY A 37 3.24 3.44 -5.68
CA GLY A 37 2.65 4.76 -5.46
C GLY A 37 1.77 5.24 -6.62
N ALA A 38 2.21 5.02 -7.87
CA ALA A 38 1.45 5.41 -9.05
C ALA A 38 0.12 4.66 -9.16
N ALA A 39 0.13 3.33 -8.97
CA ALA A 39 -1.07 2.50 -9.05
C ALA A 39 -2.06 2.81 -7.93
N ILE A 40 -1.57 3.06 -6.70
CA ILE A 40 -2.41 3.45 -5.56
C ILE A 40 -3.07 4.82 -5.82
N SER A 41 -2.30 5.77 -6.34
CA SER A 41 -2.81 7.11 -6.66
C SER A 41 -3.89 7.04 -7.75
N GLN A 42 -3.64 6.27 -8.82
CA GLN A 42 -4.61 6.10 -9.89
C GLN A 42 -5.90 5.45 -9.40
N PHE A 43 -5.80 4.40 -8.58
CA PHE A 43 -6.98 3.77 -7.99
C PHE A 43 -7.82 4.78 -7.18
N GLY A 44 -7.18 5.62 -6.37
CA GLY A 44 -7.87 6.66 -5.60
C GLY A 44 -8.60 7.68 -6.48
N LEU A 45 -7.96 8.12 -7.57
CA LEU A 45 -8.57 9.02 -8.55
C LEU A 45 -9.76 8.37 -9.27
N ASP A 46 -9.64 7.11 -9.67
CA ASP A 46 -10.71 6.36 -10.33
C ASP A 46 -11.91 6.16 -9.40
N GLN A 47 -11.65 5.88 -8.11
CA GLN A 47 -12.68 5.76 -7.08
C GLN A 47 -13.41 7.09 -6.84
N LEU A 48 -12.67 8.20 -6.78
CA LEU A 48 -13.26 9.54 -6.65
C LEU A 48 -14.17 9.84 -7.84
N LYS A 49 -13.65 9.65 -9.07
CA LYS A 49 -14.41 9.88 -10.30
C LYS A 49 -15.69 9.03 -10.34
N ARG A 50 -15.60 7.73 -10.01
CA ARG A 50 -16.78 6.84 -9.98
C ARG A 50 -17.83 7.31 -8.97
N ARG A 51 -17.41 7.86 -7.83
CA ARG A 51 -18.32 8.42 -6.82
C ARG A 51 -18.99 9.70 -7.32
N GLU A 52 -18.24 10.59 -7.98
CA GLU A 52 -18.76 11.83 -8.57
C GLU A 52 -19.74 11.57 -9.72
N GLU A 53 -19.48 10.53 -10.52
CA GLU A 53 -20.37 10.07 -11.60
C GLU A 53 -21.59 9.27 -11.09
N GLY A 54 -21.74 9.09 -9.77
CA GLY A 54 -22.85 8.32 -9.17
C GLY A 54 -22.81 6.81 -9.45
N LYS A 55 -21.67 6.29 -9.94
CA LYS A 55 -21.49 4.86 -10.25
C LYS A 55 -21.30 3.99 -9.01
N ILE A 56 -20.86 4.59 -7.90
CA ILE A 56 -20.74 3.95 -6.60
C ILE A 56 -21.28 4.86 -5.51
N ASN A 57 -21.91 4.25 -4.50
CA ASN A 57 -22.31 4.95 -3.29
C ASN A 57 -21.15 4.98 -2.27
N ALA A 58 -21.37 5.68 -1.14
CA ALA A 58 -20.36 5.81 -0.09
C ALA A 58 -19.93 4.45 0.52
N GLN A 59 -20.85 3.50 0.66
CA GLN A 59 -20.54 2.19 1.23
C GLN A 59 -19.72 1.32 0.26
N GLN A 60 -20.04 1.36 -1.04
CA GLN A 60 -19.25 0.71 -2.08
C GLN A 60 -17.84 1.30 -2.16
N HIS A 61 -17.72 2.64 -2.16
CA HIS A 61 -16.42 3.31 -2.14
C HIS A 61 -15.55 2.87 -0.95
N LEU A 62 -16.11 2.85 0.27
CA LEU A 62 -15.39 2.39 1.46
C LEU A 62 -14.99 0.91 1.33
N SER A 63 -15.91 0.03 0.94
CA SER A 63 -15.64 -1.40 0.81
C SER A 63 -14.58 -1.70 -0.25
N GLU A 64 -14.66 -1.07 -1.41
CA GLU A 64 -13.71 -1.25 -2.51
C GLU A 64 -12.33 -0.69 -2.15
N ASN A 65 -12.25 0.48 -1.50
CA ASN A 65 -11.00 1.02 -0.99
C ASN A 65 -10.32 0.08 0.01
N MET A 66 -11.10 -0.46 0.96
CA MET A 66 -10.56 -1.40 1.95
C MET A 66 -10.05 -2.69 1.31
N ALA A 67 -10.79 -3.23 0.33
CA ALA A 67 -10.36 -4.41 -0.43
C ALA A 67 -9.05 -4.15 -1.19
N PHE A 68 -8.94 -3.00 -1.86
CA PHE A 68 -7.73 -2.61 -2.58
C PHE A 68 -6.53 -2.44 -1.64
N ILE A 69 -6.69 -1.74 -0.51
CA ILE A 69 -5.61 -1.54 0.48
C ILE A 69 -5.12 -2.89 1.01
N LYS A 70 -6.04 -3.82 1.31
CA LYS A 70 -5.68 -5.17 1.76
C LYS A 70 -4.85 -5.90 0.70
N GLN A 71 -5.37 -5.99 -0.53
CA GLN A 71 -4.71 -6.71 -1.62
C GLN A 71 -3.35 -6.09 -1.98
N SER A 72 -3.27 -4.76 -2.01
CA SER A 72 -2.03 -4.02 -2.29
C SER A 72 -0.97 -4.30 -1.21
N THR A 73 -1.37 -4.30 0.06
CA THR A 73 -0.50 -4.63 1.19
C THR A 73 0.00 -6.07 1.12
N GLU A 74 -0.89 -7.04 0.89
CA GLU A 74 -0.53 -8.46 0.75
C GLU A 74 0.48 -8.67 -0.38
N LYS A 75 0.26 -8.03 -1.55
CA LYS A 75 1.19 -8.08 -2.68
C LYS A 75 2.55 -7.47 -2.31
N ARG A 76 2.57 -6.33 -1.60
CA ARG A 76 3.80 -5.68 -1.17
C ARG A 76 4.60 -6.57 -0.20
N LEU A 77 3.91 -7.22 0.74
CA LEU A 77 4.52 -8.15 1.69
C LEU A 77 5.12 -9.37 0.98
N ALA A 78 4.42 -9.95 -0.01
CA ALA A 78 4.95 -11.06 -0.80
C ALA A 78 6.24 -10.66 -1.53
N ARG A 79 6.25 -9.51 -2.22
CA ARG A 79 7.45 -8.99 -2.90
C ARG A 79 8.59 -8.66 -1.92
N LEU A 80 8.28 -8.15 -0.73
CA LEU A 80 9.28 -7.92 0.32
C LEU A 80 9.96 -9.24 0.70
N LYS A 81 9.17 -10.28 0.98
CA LYS A 81 9.70 -11.61 1.30
C LYS A 81 10.57 -12.18 0.18
N GLU A 82 10.14 -12.05 -1.07
CA GLU A 82 10.89 -12.51 -2.25
C GLU A 82 12.23 -11.77 -2.41
N ARG A 83 12.27 -10.45 -2.17
CA ARG A 83 13.52 -9.69 -2.24
C ARG A 83 14.44 -9.99 -1.07
N MET A 84 13.91 -10.07 0.16
CA MET A 84 14.69 -10.39 1.35
C MET A 84 15.27 -11.81 1.35
N ALA A 85 14.69 -12.75 0.60
CA ALA A 85 15.26 -14.08 0.39
C ALA A 85 16.57 -14.07 -0.42
N LYS A 86 16.89 -12.96 -1.10
CA LYS A 86 18.11 -12.77 -1.91
C LYS A 86 19.18 -11.94 -1.19
N GLU A 87 18.85 -11.41 -0.01
CA GLU A 87 19.75 -10.65 0.87
C GLU A 87 20.33 -11.54 1.98
#